data_AF-A0A7T8HK82-F1
#
_entry.id   AF-A0A7T8HK82-F1
#
_cell.length_a   1.000
_cell.length_b   1.000
_cell.length_c   1.000
_cell.angle_alpha   90.00
_cell.angle_beta   90.00
_cell.angle_gamma   90.00
#
_symmetry.space_group_name_H-M   'P 1'
#
loop_
_entity.id
_entity.type
_entity.pdbx_description
1 polymer ?
#
loop_
_entity_poly.entity_id
_entity_poly.type
_entity_poly.pdbx_seq_one_letter_code
_entity_poly.pdbx_strand_id
1 'polypeptide(L)'
;MDPGWRTVPHLQESPGFLSCQHGRFLARRHVAKFESGFNPLDFSVWSVLESHACKTSHANLTSLQQAIVEAWDNLTEEYIKKSCASVRRRVEAVIANNGGHIE
;
A
#
# COMPACT_ATOMS: atom_id res chain seq x y z
N MET A 1 28.86 -29.93 -10.05
CA MET A 1 28.80 -28.71 -9.21
C MET A 1 27.97 -27.72 -9.98
N ASP A 2 26.72 -27.54 -9.58
CA ASP A 2 25.69 -26.75 -10.25
C ASP A 2 25.25 -25.61 -9.32
N PRO A 3 25.10 -24.36 -9.81
CA PRO A 3 24.58 -23.26 -9.01
C PRO A 3 23.06 -23.42 -8.82
N GLY A 4 22.66 -23.82 -7.61
CA GLY A 4 21.28 -24.08 -7.22
C GLY A 4 20.41 -22.83 -7.01
N TRP A 5 20.22 -22.03 -8.06
CA TRP A 5 19.22 -20.95 -8.05
C TRP A 5 18.09 -21.16 -9.06
N ARG A 6 18.09 -22.24 -9.84
CA ARG A 6 16.93 -22.68 -10.62
C ARG A 6 16.05 -23.61 -9.79
N THR A 7 15.11 -23.02 -9.07
CA THR A 7 13.71 -23.45 -8.89
C THR A 7 13.17 -22.73 -7.65
N VAL A 8 12.38 -21.68 -7.87
CA VAL A 8 11.47 -21.14 -6.85
C VAL A 8 10.07 -21.69 -7.15
N PRO A 9 9.69 -22.87 -6.61
CA PRO A 9 8.29 -23.22 -6.60
C PRO A 9 7.62 -22.35 -5.54
N HIS A 10 6.69 -21.52 -5.97
CA HIS A 10 5.58 -21.01 -5.18
C HIS A 10 5.96 -20.34 -3.84
N LEU A 11 5.85 -19.00 -3.82
CA LEU A 11 5.78 -18.15 -2.62
C LEU A 11 5.03 -18.84 -1.46
N GLN A 12 5.77 -19.48 -0.56
CA GLN A 12 5.27 -19.89 0.73
C GLN A 12 5.71 -18.83 1.73
N GLU A 13 4.76 -18.02 2.16
CA GLU A 13 4.98 -16.93 3.10
C GLU A 13 5.68 -17.43 4.38
N SER A 14 6.77 -16.76 4.76
CA SER A 14 7.44 -16.99 6.04
C SER A 14 6.51 -16.58 7.20
N PRO A 15 6.09 -17.51 8.08
CA PRO A 15 5.15 -17.21 9.17
C PRO A 15 5.72 -16.32 10.29
N GLY A 16 7.00 -15.97 10.23
CA GLY A 16 7.72 -15.34 11.34
C GLY A 16 7.64 -13.81 11.41
N PHE A 17 7.16 -13.11 10.37
CA PHE A 17 7.29 -11.65 10.31
C PHE A 17 6.16 -10.85 10.98
N LEU A 18 5.09 -11.50 11.46
CA LEU A 18 3.90 -10.81 12.00
C LEU A 18 3.56 -11.16 13.46
N SER A 19 4.54 -11.63 14.26
CA SER A 19 4.27 -12.03 15.66
C SER A 19 4.38 -10.88 16.68
N CYS A 20 4.93 -9.71 16.33
CA CYS A 20 5.14 -8.63 17.29
C CYS A 20 4.47 -7.32 16.84
N GLN A 21 3.14 -7.28 16.86
CA GLN A 21 2.39 -6.13 17.38
C GLN A 21 0.90 -6.49 17.52
N HIS A 22 0.42 -6.37 18.75
CA HIS A 22 -0.94 -6.67 19.17
C HIS A 22 -1.96 -5.80 18.42
N GLY A 23 -2.86 -6.44 17.68
CA GLY A 23 -3.99 -5.75 17.03
C GLY A 23 -4.66 -6.62 15.98
N ARG A 24 -5.29 -7.73 16.40
CA ARG A 24 -6.24 -8.44 15.54
C ARG A 24 -7.40 -7.50 15.22
N PHE A 25 -7.56 -7.09 13.97
CA PHE A 25 -8.86 -6.63 13.52
C PHE A 25 -9.35 -7.23 12.21
N LEU A 26 -8.51 -7.73 11.30
CA LEU A 26 -9.01 -8.34 10.06
C LEU A 26 -8.24 -9.62 9.72
N ALA A 27 -8.98 -10.74 9.67
CA ALA A 27 -8.47 -12.03 9.22
C ALA A 27 -8.27 -12.03 7.70
N ARG A 28 -7.14 -12.61 7.24
CA ARG A 28 -6.61 -12.64 5.85
C ARG A 28 -7.57 -13.10 4.74
N ARG A 29 -8.81 -13.49 5.04
CA ARG A 29 -9.76 -14.05 4.05
C ARG A 29 -10.79 -13.05 3.49
N HIS A 30 -10.81 -11.81 4.00
CA HIS A 30 -11.75 -10.76 3.55
C HIS A 30 -11.10 -9.64 2.71
N VAL A 31 -9.79 -9.71 2.46
CA VAL A 31 -8.96 -8.66 1.83
C VAL A 31 -9.36 -8.36 0.36
N ALA A 32 -10.04 -9.27 -0.33
CA ALA A 32 -10.11 -9.24 -1.80
C ALA A 32 -11.10 -8.23 -2.43
N LYS A 33 -11.96 -7.53 -1.67
CA LYS A 33 -12.94 -6.59 -2.27
C LYS A 33 -13.28 -5.34 -1.46
N PHE A 34 -13.00 -5.30 -0.17
CA PHE A 34 -13.35 -4.17 0.71
C PHE A 34 -12.15 -3.27 1.05
N GLU A 35 -10.91 -3.66 0.75
CA GLU A 35 -9.73 -3.06 1.39
C GLU A 35 -9.03 -1.91 0.63
N SER A 36 -9.22 -1.76 -0.68
CA SER A 36 -8.53 -0.67 -1.42
C SER A 36 -9.08 0.73 -1.11
N GLY A 37 -10.33 0.85 -0.65
CA GLY A 37 -10.96 2.13 -0.32
C GLY A 37 -10.53 2.73 1.03
N PHE A 38 -9.99 1.90 1.92
CA PHE A 38 -9.65 2.29 3.30
C PHE A 38 -8.16 2.23 3.61
N ASN A 39 -7.35 1.62 2.73
CA ASN A 39 -5.91 1.67 2.88
C ASN A 39 -5.40 3.09 2.52
N PRO A 40 -4.82 3.85 3.47
CA PRO A 40 -4.29 5.19 3.20
C PRO A 40 -3.17 5.20 2.17
N LEU A 41 -2.52 4.05 1.95
CA LEU A 41 -1.59 3.89 0.85
C LEU A 41 -2.31 3.99 -0.50
N ASP A 42 -3.43 3.28 -0.66
CA ASP A 42 -4.13 3.16 -1.94
C ASP A 42 -4.90 4.43 -2.32
N PHE A 43 -5.60 5.06 -1.37
CA PHE A 43 -6.45 6.22 -1.70
C PHE A 43 -5.76 7.59 -1.62
N SER A 44 -4.58 7.68 -1.00
CA SER A 44 -3.90 8.96 -0.76
C SER A 44 -2.45 8.93 -1.17
N VAL A 45 -1.64 8.09 -0.51
CA VAL A 45 -0.19 8.16 -0.67
C VAL A 45 0.25 7.74 -2.07
N TRP A 46 -0.35 6.69 -2.64
CA TRP A 46 -0.03 6.21 -3.99
C TRP A 46 -0.25 7.28 -5.05
N SER A 47 -1.33 8.06 -4.96
CA SER A 47 -1.60 9.15 -5.90
C SER A 47 -0.49 10.20 -5.90
N VAL A 48 0.10 10.51 -4.74
CA VAL A 48 1.23 11.43 -4.62
C VAL A 48 2.52 10.83 -5.20
N LEU A 49 2.80 9.57 -4.86
CA LEU A 49 3.99 8.88 -5.36
C LEU A 49 3.94 8.72 -6.88
N GLU A 50 2.81 8.29 -7.41
CA GLU A 50 2.55 8.16 -8.84
C GLU A 50 2.65 9.52 -9.53
N SER A 51 2.00 10.55 -8.96
CA SER A 51 2.07 11.91 -9.50
C SER A 51 3.50 12.44 -9.55
N HIS A 52 4.38 12.05 -8.63
CA HIS A 52 5.79 12.46 -8.60
C HIS A 52 6.68 11.63 -9.51
N ALA A 53 6.62 10.30 -9.40
CA ALA A 53 7.44 9.40 -10.19
C ALA A 53 7.09 9.53 -11.68
N CYS A 54 5.81 9.49 -12.03
CA CYS A 54 5.35 9.54 -13.42
C CYS A 54 5.39 10.95 -14.04
N LYS A 55 5.96 11.98 -13.38
CA LYS A 55 6.19 13.30 -14.02
C LYS A 55 7.16 13.23 -15.19
N THR A 56 8.05 12.24 -15.16
CA THR A 56 9.10 12.05 -16.16
C THR A 56 9.06 10.63 -16.69
N SER A 57 9.45 10.45 -17.95
CA SER A 57 9.56 9.11 -18.52
C SER A 57 10.84 8.43 -18.02
N HIS A 58 10.72 7.21 -17.54
CA HIS A 58 11.86 6.41 -17.08
C HIS A 58 12.33 5.44 -18.16
N ALA A 59 13.65 5.35 -18.36
CA ALA A 59 14.24 4.46 -19.37
C ALA A 59 14.27 2.99 -18.93
N ASN A 60 14.19 2.73 -17.62
CA ASN A 60 14.24 1.38 -17.05
C ASN A 60 13.56 1.34 -15.66
N LEU A 61 13.34 0.12 -15.19
CA LEU A 61 12.67 -0.15 -13.92
C LEU A 61 13.46 0.39 -12.71
N THR A 62 14.79 0.39 -12.74
CA THR A 62 15.62 0.93 -11.66
C THR A 62 15.42 2.43 -11.49
N SER A 63 15.36 3.18 -12.61
CA SER A 63 15.09 4.62 -12.59
C SER A 63 13.70 4.93 -12.03
N LEU A 64 12.69 4.11 -12.36
CA LEU A 64 11.35 4.24 -11.79
C LEU A 64 11.34 3.95 -10.27
N GLN A 65 11.99 2.88 -9.84
CA GLN A 65 12.09 2.54 -8.42
C GLN A 65 12.75 3.67 -7.62
N GLN A 66 13.84 4.24 -8.14
CA GLN A 66 14.53 5.35 -7.51
C GLN A 66 13.61 6.58 -7.40
N ALA A 67 12.87 6.91 -8.46
CA ALA A 67 11.93 8.04 -8.44
C ALA A 67 10.79 7.86 -7.43
N ILE A 68 10.32 6.62 -7.22
CA ILE A 68 9.32 6.31 -6.19
C ILE A 68 9.92 6.47 -4.78
N VAL A 69 11.15 6.01 -4.55
CA VAL A 69 11.85 6.18 -3.26
C VAL A 69 12.09 7.67 -2.97
N GLU A 70 12.56 8.43 -3.95
CA GLU A 70 12.72 9.88 -3.80
C GLU A 70 11.39 10.59 -3.51
N ALA A 71 10.29 10.17 -4.15
CA ALA A 71 8.96 10.68 -3.86
C ALA A 71 8.52 10.37 -2.42
N TRP A 72 8.85 9.17 -1.92
CA TRP A 72 8.56 8.75 -0.56
C TRP A 72 9.35 9.56 0.47
N ASP A 73 10.64 9.77 0.25
CA ASP A 73 11.51 10.54 1.15
C ASP A 73 11.10 12.03 1.24
N ASN A 74 10.50 12.56 0.18
CA ASN A 74 9.94 13.92 0.16
C ASN A 74 8.54 14.02 0.82
N LEU A 75 7.90 12.88 1.12
CA LEU A 75 6.59 12.86 1.74
C LEU A 75 6.70 13.20 3.23
N THR A 76 5.91 14.17 3.69
CA THR A 76 5.99 14.58 5.10
C THR A 76 5.28 13.59 6.02
N GLU A 77 5.84 13.37 7.20
CA GLU A 77 5.20 12.55 8.24
C GLU A 77 3.80 13.09 8.59
N GLU A 78 3.63 14.42 8.56
CA GLU A 78 2.34 15.06 8.78
C GLU A 78 1.30 14.65 7.72
N TYR A 79 1.69 14.55 6.45
CA TYR A 79 0.81 14.09 5.37
C TYR A 79 0.36 12.64 5.59
N ILE A 80 1.29 11.76 6.00
CA ILE A 80 0.98 10.37 6.32
C ILE A 80 0.00 10.30 7.50
N LYS A 81 0.26 11.06 8.57
CA LYS A 81 -0.64 11.12 9.74
C LYS A 81 -2.05 11.59 9.36
N LYS A 82 -2.16 12.63 8.53
CA LYS A 82 -3.46 13.13 8.03
C LYS A 82 -4.18 12.09 7.17
N SER A 83 -3.45 11.39 6.30
CA SER A 83 -4.01 10.32 5.47
C SER A 83 -4.57 9.19 6.32
N CYS A 84 -3.81 8.72 7.33
CA CYS A 84 -4.29 7.71 8.28
C CYS A 84 -5.49 8.20 9.10
N ALA A 85 -5.49 9.46 9.56
CA ALA A 85 -6.61 10.03 10.31
C ALA A 85 -7.90 10.13 9.49
N SER A 86 -7.79 10.28 8.16
CA SER A 86 -8.95 10.36 7.25
C SER A 86 -9.69 9.04 7.04
N VAL A 87 -9.07 7.90 7.42
CA VAL A 87 -9.69 6.57 7.28
C VAL A 87 -11.02 6.49 8.02
N ARG A 88 -11.10 7.05 9.25
CA ARG A 88 -12.35 7.06 10.02
C ARG A 88 -13.47 7.76 9.27
N ARG A 89 -13.20 8.97 8.76
CA ARG A 89 -14.16 9.75 7.98
C ARG A 89 -14.64 8.98 6.74
N ARG A 90 -13.72 8.28 6.06
CA ARG A 90 -14.07 7.46 4.88
C ARG A 90 -14.98 6.29 5.26
N VAL A 91 -14.72 5.59 6.37
CA VAL A 91 -15.60 4.54 6.88
C VAL A 91 -16.99 5.09 7.17
N GLU A 92 -17.08 6.23 7.85
CA GLU A 92 -18.37 6.90 8.14
C GLU A 92 -19.13 7.26 6.86
N ALA A 93 -18.44 7.75 5.83
CA ALA A 93 -19.04 8.07 4.53
C ALA A 93 -19.54 6.81 3.79
N VAL A 94 -18.82 5.70 3.83
CA VAL A 94 -19.29 4.42 3.25
C VAL A 94 -20.52 3.91 4.00
N ILE A 95 -20.55 4.01 5.34
CA ILE A 95 -21.72 3.64 6.14
C ILE A 95 -22.93 4.51 5.75
N ALA A 96 -22.73 5.83 5.65
CA ALA A 96 -23.78 6.77 5.24
C ALA A 96 -24.28 6.52 3.80
N ASN A 97 -23.43 5.99 2.92
CA ASN A 97 -23.78 5.62 1.56
C ASN A 97 -24.24 4.15 1.43
N ASN A 98 -24.62 3.50 2.53
CA ASN A 98 -25.07 2.10 2.57
C ASN A 98 -24.10 1.11 1.90
N GLY A 99 -22.79 1.33 2.05
CA GLY A 99 -21.76 0.50 1.42
C GLY A 99 -21.43 0.89 -0.03
N GLY A 100 -21.99 2.00 -0.53
CA GLY A 100 -21.70 2.54 -1.85
C GLY A 100 -20.31 3.17 -1.97
N HIS A 101 -19.88 3.41 -3.20
CA HIS A 101 -18.60 4.06 -3.54
C HIS A 101 -18.54 5.49 -3.01
N ILE A 102 -17.34 5.94 -2.61
CA ILE A 102 -17.07 7.29 -2.12
C ILE A 102 -15.80 7.84 -2.80
N GLU A 103 -15.78 9.15 -3.05
CA GLU A 103 -14.59 9.90 -3.54
C GLU A 103 -13.82 10.52 -2.37
#